data_AF-A6FYU6-F1
#
_entry.id   AF-A6FYU6-F1
#
_cell.length_a   1.000
_cell.length_b   1.000
_cell.length_c   1.000
_cell.angle_alpha   90.00
_cell.angle_beta   90.00
_cell.angle_gamma   90.00
#
_symmetry.space_group_name_H-M   'P 1'
#
loop_
_entity.id
_entity.type
_entity.pdbx_description
1 polymer ?
#
loop_
_entity_poly.entity_id
_entity_poly.type
_entity_poly.pdbx_seq_one_letter_code
_entity_poly.pdbx_strand_id
1 'polypeptide(L)'
;MALRHARPRCLLPRYTNGELDHPNLAIAEAEVARWPAGYALVRELIDTFNPILDAEVPRERWAEARGSSSHFDKRRFGLVFATYYDPRGLAQAFVHEAAHQKLFGLGVLVERADRIVVNDPERLYPSPIVLDRPRPMTAVLHGEYSFIHVTELLLRMIEAQAERGDDPRERLALRTFLERNVQRLTPGLETIREHIETDAAGERFVGAFVEWAEDVLRRGREWLERSPA
;
A
#
# COMPACT_ATOMS: atom_id res chain seq x y z
N MET A 1 12.58 15.89 0.14
CA MET A 1 13.53 15.30 1.10
C MET A 1 13.78 13.90 0.61
N ALA A 2 15.02 13.53 0.30
CA ALA A 2 15.33 12.18 -0.17
C ALA A 2 15.20 11.19 0.99
N LEU A 3 14.57 10.04 0.76
CA LEU A 3 14.59 8.93 1.71
C LEU A 3 16.04 8.51 1.99
N ARG A 4 16.35 8.08 3.22
CA ARG A 4 17.69 7.56 3.52
C ARG A 4 17.83 6.19 2.87
N HIS A 5 18.83 6.04 2.01
CA HIS A 5 19.11 4.77 1.36
C HIS A 5 20.22 4.03 2.10
N ALA A 6 19.95 2.79 2.49
CA ALA A 6 20.92 1.91 3.14
C ALA A 6 20.89 0.52 2.50
N ARG A 7 21.93 -0.29 2.76
CA ARG A 7 22.02 -1.69 2.28
C ARG A 7 21.93 -2.73 3.42
N PRO A 8 20.87 -2.74 4.24
CA PRO A 8 20.65 -3.86 5.12
C PRO A 8 20.48 -5.14 4.29
N ARG A 9 20.93 -6.28 4.82
CA ARG A 9 20.66 -7.57 4.18
C ARG A 9 19.15 -7.81 4.19
N CYS A 10 18.53 -7.97 3.02
CA CYS A 10 17.18 -8.51 2.94
C CYS A 10 17.21 -9.96 3.45
N LEU A 11 16.36 -10.30 4.41
CA LEU A 11 16.34 -11.64 5.02
C LEU A 11 15.60 -12.67 4.15
N LEU A 12 14.93 -12.21 3.10
CA LEU A 12 14.19 -13.06 2.17
C LEU A 12 15.14 -13.56 1.06
N PRO A 13 15.39 -14.87 0.93
CA PRO A 13 16.40 -15.42 0.02
C PRO A 13 16.20 -15.09 -1.46
N ARG A 14 14.96 -14.83 -1.86
CA ARG A 14 14.57 -14.45 -3.23
C ARG A 14 15.08 -13.07 -3.65
N TYR A 15 15.37 -12.19 -2.69
CA TYR A 15 15.69 -10.79 -2.97
C TYR A 15 17.16 -10.47 -2.72
N THR A 16 17.72 -9.66 -3.61
CA THR A 16 19.08 -9.11 -3.47
C THR A 16 19.01 -7.59 -3.40
N ASN A 17 20.04 -6.94 -2.85
CA ASN A 17 20.08 -5.47 -2.79
C ASN A 17 20.28 -4.90 -4.20
N GLY A 18 19.51 -3.86 -4.54
CA GLY A 18 19.66 -3.16 -5.81
C GLY A 18 20.44 -1.85 -5.70
N GLU A 19 20.32 -1.06 -6.76
CA GLU A 19 20.98 0.24 -6.92
C GLU A 19 20.31 1.31 -6.05
N LEU A 20 21.12 2.04 -5.27
CA LEU A 20 20.60 3.07 -4.34
C LEU A 20 20.27 4.40 -5.04
N ASP A 21 20.70 4.57 -6.28
CA ASP A 21 20.63 5.79 -7.08
C ASP A 21 19.87 5.58 -8.40
N HIS A 22 19.07 4.51 -8.47
CA HIS A 22 18.28 4.21 -9.67
C HIS A 22 17.26 5.34 -9.95
N PRO A 23 17.09 5.79 -11.22
CA PRO A 23 16.23 6.94 -11.56
C PRO A 23 14.76 6.75 -11.15
N ASN A 24 14.26 5.51 -11.14
CA ASN A 24 12.89 5.22 -10.70
C ASN A 24 12.61 5.60 -9.24
N LEU A 25 13.63 5.72 -8.38
CA LEU A 25 13.45 6.17 -7.00
C LEU A 25 12.96 7.61 -6.95
N ALA A 26 13.61 8.51 -7.71
CA ALA A 26 13.22 9.90 -7.78
C ALA A 26 11.83 10.09 -8.43
N ILE A 27 11.53 9.28 -9.47
CA ILE A 27 10.21 9.28 -10.10
C ILE A 27 9.15 8.82 -9.09
N ALA A 28 9.38 7.73 -8.37
CA ALA A 28 8.46 7.23 -7.36
C ALA A 28 8.20 8.24 -6.23
N GLU A 29 9.23 8.91 -5.72
CA GLU A 29 9.05 9.98 -4.74
C GLU A 29 8.19 11.13 -5.28
N ALA A 30 8.41 11.54 -6.54
CA ALA A 30 7.61 12.56 -7.20
C ALA A 30 6.14 12.13 -7.39
N GLU A 31 5.90 10.85 -7.66
CA GLU A 31 4.55 10.29 -7.72
C GLU A 31 3.84 10.34 -6.36
N VAL A 32 4.52 9.95 -5.27
CA VAL A 32 3.95 10.06 -3.91
C VAL A 32 3.65 11.52 -3.55
N ALA A 33 4.51 12.46 -3.97
CA ALA A 33 4.33 13.89 -3.72
C ALA A 33 3.05 14.49 -4.35
N ARG A 34 2.41 13.79 -5.29
CA ARG A 34 1.08 14.17 -5.81
C ARG A 34 -0.02 14.07 -4.75
N TRP A 35 0.23 13.31 -3.68
CA TRP A 35 -0.64 13.22 -2.51
C TRP A 35 0.07 13.81 -1.28
N PRO A 36 -0.10 15.11 -0.96
CA PRO A 36 0.65 15.76 0.11
C PRO A 36 0.57 15.07 1.47
N ALA A 37 -0.61 14.58 1.85
CA ALA A 37 -0.80 13.86 3.11
C ALA A 37 -0.10 12.49 3.11
N GLY A 38 -0.17 11.74 2.00
CA GLY A 38 0.56 10.47 1.85
C GLY A 38 2.07 10.67 1.83
N TYR A 39 2.54 11.73 1.19
CA TYR A 39 3.96 12.10 1.19
C TYR A 39 4.46 12.47 2.59
N ALA A 40 3.68 13.25 3.34
CA ALA A 40 3.98 13.54 4.74
C ALA A 40 4.05 12.26 5.58
N LEU A 41 3.09 11.34 5.40
CA LEU A 41 3.06 10.05 6.09
C LEU A 41 4.30 9.20 5.79
N VAL A 42 4.66 9.07 4.51
CA VAL A 42 5.86 8.33 4.08
C VAL A 42 7.12 8.92 4.72
N ARG A 43 7.25 10.25 4.72
CA ARG A 43 8.41 10.94 5.31
C ARG A 43 8.51 10.77 6.82
N GLU A 44 7.38 10.69 7.51
CA GLU A 44 7.34 10.55 8.96
C GLU A 44 7.67 9.11 9.39
N LEU A 45 7.16 8.12 8.64
CA LEU A 45 7.18 6.73 9.08
C LEU A 45 8.26 5.86 8.41
N ILE A 46 8.76 6.25 7.23
CA ILE A 46 9.83 5.54 6.55
C ILE A 46 11.15 6.30 6.79
N ASP A 47 11.92 5.81 7.75
CA ASP A 47 13.26 6.33 8.03
C ASP A 47 14.27 5.87 6.97
N THR A 48 14.23 4.59 6.62
CA THR A 48 15.22 3.95 5.74
C THR A 48 14.54 3.13 4.64
N PHE A 49 14.98 3.34 3.40
CA PHE A 49 14.59 2.53 2.25
C PHE A 49 15.78 1.73 1.71
N ASN A 50 15.55 0.45 1.39
CA ASN A 50 16.51 -0.40 0.68
C ASN A 50 15.89 -0.94 -0.62
N PRO A 51 16.32 -0.46 -1.79
CA PRO A 51 15.88 -1.01 -3.06
C PRO A 51 16.34 -2.47 -3.17
N ILE A 52 15.44 -3.33 -3.63
CA ILE A 52 15.72 -4.76 -3.82
C ILE A 52 15.42 -5.20 -5.25
N LEU A 53 16.03 -6.31 -5.64
CA LEU A 53 15.82 -7.02 -6.89
C LEU A 53 15.26 -8.40 -6.57
N ASP A 54 14.22 -8.80 -7.28
CA ASP A 54 13.72 -10.17 -7.31
C ASP A 54 14.59 -11.02 -8.23
N ALA A 55 15.26 -12.03 -7.68
CA ALA A 55 16.15 -12.92 -8.42
C ALA A 55 15.40 -13.77 -9.47
N GLU A 56 14.08 -13.89 -9.37
CA GLU A 56 13.24 -14.63 -10.33
C GLU A 56 12.80 -13.78 -11.53
N VAL A 57 13.02 -12.46 -11.50
CA VAL A 57 12.64 -11.55 -12.58
C VAL A 57 13.88 -11.12 -13.37
N PRO A 58 14.11 -11.69 -14.57
CA PRO A 58 15.28 -11.36 -15.37
C PRO A 58 15.23 -9.90 -15.85
N ARG A 59 16.40 -9.29 -16.04
CA ARG A 59 16.54 -7.85 -16.33
C ARG A 59 15.79 -7.42 -17.58
N GLU A 60 15.73 -8.29 -18.58
CA GLU A 60 15.06 -8.06 -19.86
C GLU A 60 13.54 -7.90 -19.69
N ARG A 61 12.97 -8.41 -18.58
CA ARG A 61 11.55 -8.34 -18.25
C ARG A 61 11.19 -7.24 -17.26
N TRP A 62 12.14 -6.44 -16.78
CA TRP A 62 11.84 -5.39 -15.80
C TRP A 62 10.84 -4.35 -16.33
N ALA A 63 10.90 -4.03 -17.62
CA ALA A 63 9.95 -3.10 -18.24
C ALA A 63 8.51 -3.65 -18.31
N GLU A 64 8.36 -4.98 -18.26
CA GLU A 64 7.07 -5.68 -18.26
C GLU A 64 6.56 -5.93 -16.84
N ALA A 65 7.46 -5.97 -15.85
CA ALA A 65 7.14 -6.17 -14.45
C ALA A 65 6.44 -4.93 -13.87
N ARG A 66 5.11 -4.94 -13.93
CA ARG A 66 4.26 -3.90 -13.34
C ARG A 66 4.09 -4.09 -11.83
N GLY A 67 4.07 -2.98 -11.09
CA GLY A 67 3.95 -3.00 -9.64
C GLY A 67 5.30 -3.13 -8.92
N SER A 68 5.24 -3.39 -7.61
CA SER A 68 6.41 -3.55 -6.76
C SER A 68 6.13 -4.64 -5.73
N SER A 69 7.12 -5.48 -5.46
CA SER A 69 7.13 -6.37 -4.30
C SER A 69 7.81 -5.62 -3.17
N SER A 70 7.13 -5.49 -2.04
CA SER A 70 7.65 -4.80 -0.87
C SER A 70 7.59 -5.66 0.39
N HIS A 71 8.42 -5.27 1.35
CA HIS A 71 8.50 -5.90 2.66
C HIS A 71 9.04 -4.90 3.68
N PHE A 72 8.84 -5.19 4.96
CA PHE A 72 9.41 -4.43 6.06
C PHE A 72 10.10 -5.36 7.05
N ASP A 73 11.02 -4.82 7.85
CA ASP A 73 11.65 -5.58 8.93
C ASP A 73 10.89 -5.35 10.24
N LYS A 74 10.23 -6.40 10.76
CA LYS A 74 9.51 -6.36 12.05
C LYS A 74 10.37 -5.89 13.23
N ARG A 75 11.70 -5.98 13.14
CA ARG A 75 12.66 -5.58 14.20
C ARG A 75 13.15 -4.14 14.05
N ARG A 76 12.91 -3.50 12.91
CA ARG A 76 13.40 -2.15 12.58
C ARG A 76 12.26 -1.32 12.02
N PHE A 77 11.56 -0.63 12.92
CA PHE A 77 10.51 0.32 12.56
C PHE A 77 11.02 1.33 11.53
N GLY A 78 10.22 1.56 10.49
CA GLY A 78 10.55 2.48 9.40
C GLY A 78 11.60 1.99 8.39
N LEU A 79 12.07 0.73 8.47
CA LEU A 79 12.87 0.11 7.41
C LEU A 79 11.98 -0.62 6.40
N VAL A 80 12.03 -0.16 5.14
CA VAL A 80 11.26 -0.72 4.03
C VAL A 80 12.18 -1.22 2.91
N PHE A 81 11.76 -2.34 2.30
CA PHE A 81 12.36 -2.92 1.11
C PHE A 81 11.32 -2.91 -0.01
N ALA A 82 11.69 -2.52 -1.23
CA ALA A 82 10.80 -2.62 -2.37
C ALA A 82 11.56 -2.78 -3.69
N THR A 83 10.96 -3.50 -4.65
CA THR A 83 11.49 -3.56 -6.02
C THR A 83 11.20 -2.25 -6.75
N TYR A 84 12.10 -1.84 -7.65
CA TYR A 84 12.06 -0.52 -8.28
C TYR A 84 11.92 -0.56 -9.81
N TYR A 85 11.46 -1.68 -10.37
CA TYR A 85 11.32 -1.87 -11.82
C TYR A 85 10.34 -0.88 -12.46
N ASP A 86 9.20 -0.68 -11.78
CA ASP A 86 8.15 0.26 -12.17
C ASP A 86 8.08 1.40 -11.14
N PRO A 87 8.37 2.66 -11.50
CA PRO A 87 8.35 3.75 -10.54
C PRO A 87 6.97 4.00 -9.93
N ARG A 88 5.88 3.72 -10.67
CA ARG A 88 4.52 3.84 -10.12
C ARG A 88 4.23 2.72 -9.12
N GLY A 89 4.65 1.50 -9.45
CA GLY A 89 4.62 0.37 -8.53
C GLY A 89 5.39 0.65 -7.24
N LEU A 90 6.58 1.23 -7.34
CA LEU A 90 7.39 1.63 -6.19
C LEU A 90 6.72 2.73 -5.35
N ALA A 91 6.10 3.73 -5.99
CA ALA A 91 5.34 4.76 -5.28
C ALA A 91 4.17 4.16 -4.47
N GLN A 92 3.46 3.17 -5.04
CA GLN A 92 2.43 2.41 -4.33
C GLN A 92 3.03 1.65 -3.13
N ALA A 93 4.20 1.03 -3.30
CA ALA A 93 4.88 0.33 -2.21
C ALA A 93 5.25 1.28 -1.06
N PHE A 94 5.71 2.51 -1.32
CA PHE A 94 6.00 3.46 -0.25
C PHE A 94 4.78 3.77 0.61
N VAL A 95 3.63 4.11 0.01
CA VAL A 95 2.41 4.40 0.79
C VAL A 95 1.83 3.15 1.44
N HIS A 96 1.95 1.99 0.79
CA HIS A 96 1.52 0.69 1.35
C HIS A 96 2.27 0.37 2.64
N GLU A 97 3.61 0.45 2.59
CA GLU A 97 4.45 0.12 3.73
C GLU A 97 4.36 1.18 4.84
N ALA A 98 4.25 2.48 4.49
CA ALA A 98 4.00 3.52 5.48
C ALA A 98 2.67 3.30 6.23
N ALA A 99 1.63 2.83 5.54
CA ALA A 99 0.36 2.49 6.17
C ALA A 99 0.50 1.32 7.16
N HIS A 100 1.32 0.31 6.84
CA HIS A 100 1.66 -0.75 7.79
C HIS A 100 2.45 -0.23 9.00
N GLN A 101 3.47 0.61 8.78
CA GLN A 101 4.24 1.23 9.88
C GLN A 101 3.32 2.05 10.80
N LYS A 102 2.33 2.74 10.24
CA LYS A 102 1.36 3.50 11.06
C LYS A 102 0.59 2.59 12.01
N LEU A 103 0.07 1.47 11.51
CA LEU A 103 -0.65 0.50 12.35
C LEU A 103 0.27 -0.12 13.41
N PHE A 104 1.52 -0.45 13.06
CA PHE A 104 2.50 -0.93 14.04
C PHE A 104 2.78 0.09 15.14
N GLY A 105 2.93 1.37 14.77
CA GLY A 105 3.12 2.47 15.74
C GLY A 105 1.92 2.66 16.67
N LEU A 106 0.72 2.22 16.25
CA LEU A 106 -0.50 2.22 17.05
C LEU A 106 -0.70 0.94 17.87
N GLY A 107 0.25 0.00 17.85
CA GLY A 107 0.15 -1.26 18.58
C GLY A 107 -0.75 -2.30 17.91
N VAL A 108 -1.07 -2.12 16.62
CA VAL A 108 -1.77 -3.11 15.80
C VAL A 108 -0.72 -3.87 15.00
N LEU A 109 -0.41 -5.10 15.42
CA LEU A 109 0.48 -6.01 14.69
C LEU A 109 -0.35 -6.91 13.77
N VAL A 110 0.30 -7.54 12.79
CA VAL A 110 -0.40 -8.41 11.83
C VAL A 110 -1.13 -9.56 12.52
N GLU A 111 -0.56 -10.13 13.58
CA GLU A 111 -1.11 -11.32 14.25
C GLU A 111 -1.89 -11.00 15.54
N ARG A 112 -1.74 -9.80 16.10
CA ARG A 112 -2.35 -9.40 17.38
C ARG A 112 -2.37 -7.89 17.52
N ALA A 113 -3.18 -7.36 18.44
CA ALA A 113 -3.11 -5.96 18.82
C ALA A 113 -3.20 -5.81 20.35
N ASP A 114 -2.52 -4.81 20.89
CA ASP A 114 -2.62 -4.47 22.31
C ASP A 114 -3.80 -3.52 22.59
N ARG A 115 -4.20 -2.74 21.56
CA ARG A 115 -5.28 -1.74 21.57
C ARG A 115 -5.93 -1.65 20.18
N ILE A 116 -6.94 -0.80 20.02
CA ILE A 116 -7.68 -0.55 18.77
C ILE A 116 -8.54 -1.74 18.34
N VAL A 117 -7.96 -2.91 18.11
CA VAL A 117 -8.67 -4.16 17.76
C VAL A 117 -8.65 -5.08 18.97
N VAL A 118 -9.82 -5.52 19.43
CA VAL A 118 -9.98 -6.41 20.60
C VAL A 118 -10.58 -7.78 20.25
N ASN A 119 -10.78 -8.06 18.95
CA ASN A 119 -11.14 -9.40 18.49
C ASN A 119 -10.16 -10.47 19.04
N ASP A 120 -10.68 -11.65 19.33
CA ASP A 120 -9.86 -12.83 19.62
C ASP A 120 -8.90 -13.13 18.45
N PRO A 121 -7.57 -13.18 18.65
CA PRO A 121 -6.61 -13.48 17.58
C PRO A 121 -6.74 -14.89 17.00
N GLU A 122 -7.40 -15.83 17.67
CA GLU A 122 -7.68 -17.17 17.15
C GLU A 122 -8.91 -17.20 16.22
N ARG A 123 -9.76 -16.17 16.28
CA ARG A 123 -10.91 -16.04 15.38
C ARG A 123 -10.45 -15.48 14.03
N LEU A 124 -10.71 -16.25 12.97
CA LEU A 124 -10.24 -15.95 11.62
C LEU A 124 -11.38 -15.50 10.71
N TYR A 125 -11.05 -14.63 9.75
CA TYR A 125 -11.97 -13.95 8.86
C TYR A 125 -11.46 -14.00 7.40
N PRO A 126 -12.34 -13.91 6.39
CA PRO A 126 -11.92 -13.76 5.00
C PRO A 126 -10.98 -12.55 4.84
N SER A 127 -9.87 -12.72 4.13
CA SER A 127 -8.97 -11.61 3.80
C SER A 127 -9.25 -11.12 2.39
N PRO A 128 -9.31 -9.79 2.14
CA PRO A 128 -9.42 -9.27 0.78
C PRO A 128 -8.15 -9.53 -0.04
N ILE A 129 -7.01 -9.75 0.61
CA ILE A 129 -5.69 -9.86 -0.06
C ILE A 129 -5.25 -11.32 -0.19
N VAL A 130 -5.44 -12.10 0.88
CA VAL A 130 -5.00 -13.49 0.98
C VAL A 130 -6.24 -14.37 0.87
N LEU A 131 -6.62 -14.72 -0.36
CA LEU A 131 -7.90 -15.39 -0.66
C LEU A 131 -7.90 -16.88 -0.34
N ASP A 132 -6.73 -17.50 -0.20
CA ASP A 132 -6.54 -18.93 -0.02
C ASP A 132 -6.72 -19.39 1.44
N ARG A 133 -6.76 -18.46 2.40
CA ARG A 133 -6.94 -18.78 3.82
C ARG A 133 -7.49 -17.61 4.63
N PRO A 134 -8.30 -17.88 5.66
CA PRO A 134 -8.75 -16.84 6.57
C PRO A 134 -7.60 -16.34 7.47
N ARG A 135 -7.77 -15.14 8.03
CA ARG A 135 -6.74 -14.38 8.76
C ARG A 135 -7.34 -13.72 10.01
N PRO A 136 -6.56 -13.44 11.07
CA PRO A 136 -7.06 -12.66 12.21
C PRO A 136 -7.51 -11.27 11.77
N MET A 137 -8.44 -10.64 12.51
CA MET A 137 -9.02 -9.35 12.13
C MET A 137 -7.96 -8.25 11.96
N THR A 138 -6.89 -8.27 12.75
CA THR A 138 -5.77 -7.32 12.59
C THR A 138 -5.09 -7.45 11.22
N ALA A 139 -4.88 -8.67 10.71
CA ALA A 139 -4.35 -8.89 9.37
C ALA A 139 -5.32 -8.43 8.26
N VAL A 140 -6.64 -8.60 8.46
CA VAL A 140 -7.66 -8.06 7.55
C VAL A 140 -7.58 -6.53 7.52
N LEU A 141 -7.54 -5.88 8.69
CA LEU A 141 -7.38 -4.43 8.82
C LEU A 141 -6.08 -3.93 8.17
N HIS A 142 -4.95 -4.60 8.38
CA HIS A 142 -3.69 -4.25 7.71
C HIS A 142 -3.81 -4.29 6.18
N GLY A 143 -4.41 -5.35 5.65
CA GLY A 143 -4.64 -5.50 4.21
C GLY A 143 -5.52 -4.39 3.66
N GLU A 144 -6.67 -4.14 4.29
CA GLU A 144 -7.60 -3.11 3.85
C GLU A 144 -6.98 -1.71 3.95
N TYR A 145 -6.43 -1.36 5.11
CA TYR A 145 -5.87 -0.04 5.41
C TYR A 145 -4.75 0.34 4.44
N SER A 146 -3.81 -0.57 4.19
CA SER A 146 -2.68 -0.32 3.30
C SER A 146 -3.11 -0.13 1.85
N PHE A 147 -4.08 -0.91 1.37
CA PHE A 147 -4.53 -0.80 -0.02
C PHE A 147 -5.53 0.33 -0.26
N ILE A 148 -6.25 0.81 0.77
CA ILE A 148 -6.98 2.08 0.67
C ILE A 148 -6.00 3.25 0.47
N HIS A 149 -4.84 3.26 1.14
CA HIS A 149 -3.79 4.27 0.88
C HIS A 149 -3.25 4.18 -0.55
N VAL A 150 -3.01 2.98 -1.06
CA VAL A 150 -2.61 2.77 -2.46
C VAL A 150 -3.68 3.28 -3.42
N THR A 151 -4.95 3.03 -3.13
CA THR A 151 -6.08 3.46 -3.98
C THR A 151 -6.23 4.97 -3.98
N GLU A 152 -6.07 5.63 -2.84
CA GLU A 152 -6.04 7.08 -2.76
C GLU A 152 -4.88 7.66 -3.58
N LEU A 153 -3.67 7.09 -3.49
CA LEU A 153 -2.54 7.52 -4.31
C LEU A 153 -2.83 7.39 -5.81
N LEU A 154 -3.46 6.29 -6.24
CA LEU A 154 -3.85 6.10 -7.65
C LEU A 154 -4.80 7.20 -8.12
N LEU A 155 -5.78 7.58 -7.30
CA LEU A 155 -6.69 8.69 -7.62
C LEU A 155 -5.94 10.01 -7.79
N ARG A 156 -4.94 10.30 -6.93
CA ARG A 156 -4.10 11.50 -7.07
C ARG A 156 -3.21 11.46 -8.32
N MET A 157 -2.70 10.29 -8.68
CA MET A 157 -1.94 10.12 -9.94
C MET A 157 -2.82 10.40 -11.15
N ILE A 158 -4.06 9.91 -11.15
CA ILE A 158 -5.06 10.13 -12.20
C ILE A 158 -5.43 11.62 -12.32
N GLU A 159 -5.71 12.29 -11.19
CA GLU A 159 -5.99 13.73 -11.16
C GLU A 159 -4.84 14.53 -11.79
N ALA A 160 -3.61 14.28 -11.36
CA ALA A 160 -2.42 14.95 -11.88
C ALA A 160 -2.11 14.61 -13.35
N GLN A 161 -2.47 13.41 -13.83
CA GLN A 161 -2.34 13.05 -15.24
C GLN A 161 -3.30 13.89 -16.10
N ALA A 162 -4.56 14.02 -15.67
CA ALA A 162 -5.55 14.81 -16.39
C ALA A 162 -5.12 16.28 -16.58
N GLU A 163 -4.41 16.85 -15.62
CA GLU A 163 -3.86 18.22 -15.69
C GLU A 163 -2.71 18.39 -16.69
N ARG A 164 -1.91 17.34 -16.92
CA ARG A 164 -0.69 17.40 -17.74
C ARG A 164 -0.89 16.97 -19.19
N GLY A 165 -2.05 16.40 -19.49
CA GLY A 165 -2.36 15.81 -20.78
C GLY A 165 -2.60 14.30 -20.64
N ASP A 166 -3.64 13.84 -21.32
CA ASP A 166 -4.11 12.47 -21.23
C ASP A 166 -3.25 11.52 -22.08
N ASP A 167 -2.21 10.92 -21.49
CA ASP A 167 -1.52 9.76 -22.08
C ASP A 167 -2.39 8.49 -21.96
N PRO A 168 -2.90 7.92 -23.07
CA PRO A 168 -3.77 6.74 -23.02
C PRO A 168 -3.11 5.52 -22.38
N ARG A 169 -1.79 5.36 -22.49
CA ARG A 169 -1.07 4.21 -21.92
C ARG A 169 -0.97 4.32 -20.41
N GLU A 170 -0.69 5.52 -19.91
CA GLU A 170 -0.69 5.78 -18.47
C GLU A 170 -2.09 5.65 -17.88
N ARG A 171 -3.10 6.21 -18.57
CA ARG A 171 -4.51 6.10 -18.17
C ARG A 171 -4.94 4.64 -18.05
N LEU A 172 -4.60 3.81 -19.04
CA LEU A 172 -4.92 2.39 -19.03
C LEU A 172 -4.24 1.67 -17.86
N ALA A 173 -2.96 1.95 -17.59
CA ALA A 173 -2.24 1.34 -16.48
C ALA A 173 -2.86 1.72 -15.12
N LEU A 174 -3.17 3.00 -14.90
CA LEU A 174 -3.84 3.48 -13.68
C LEU A 174 -5.25 2.89 -13.54
N ARG A 175 -6.00 2.79 -14.64
CA ARG A 175 -7.31 2.12 -14.66
C ARG A 175 -7.22 0.69 -14.19
N THR A 176 -6.31 -0.11 -14.76
CA THR A 176 -6.15 -1.52 -14.38
C THR A 176 -5.83 -1.69 -12.91
N PHE A 177 -4.97 -0.83 -12.34
CA PHE A 177 -4.68 -0.88 -10.90
C PHE A 177 -5.86 -0.48 -10.03
N LEU A 178 -6.57 0.59 -10.42
CA LEU A 178 -7.72 1.09 -9.68
C LEU A 178 -8.87 0.09 -9.68
N GLU A 179 -9.19 -0.48 -10.85
CA GLU A 179 -10.24 -1.50 -11.01
C GLU A 179 -9.99 -2.70 -10.11
N ARG A 180 -8.76 -3.24 -10.14
CA ARG A 180 -8.35 -4.36 -9.28
C ARG A 180 -8.51 -4.03 -7.80
N ASN A 181 -8.11 -2.83 -7.37
CA ASN A 181 -8.22 -2.44 -5.97
C ASN A 181 -9.69 -2.27 -5.55
N VAL A 182 -10.50 -1.56 -6.34
CA VAL A 182 -11.92 -1.32 -6.03
C VAL A 182 -12.69 -2.63 -5.88
N GLN A 183 -12.49 -3.57 -6.81
CA GLN A 183 -13.12 -4.89 -6.76
C GLN A 183 -12.72 -5.68 -5.51
N ARG A 184 -11.42 -5.67 -5.19
CA ARG A 184 -10.87 -6.49 -4.11
C ARG A 184 -11.14 -5.94 -2.71
N LEU A 185 -11.21 -4.62 -2.54
CA LEU A 185 -11.32 -3.97 -1.24
C LEU A 185 -12.76 -3.92 -0.70
N THR A 186 -13.76 -3.89 -1.59
CA THR A 186 -15.16 -3.82 -1.16
C THR A 186 -15.55 -4.94 -0.18
N PRO A 187 -15.26 -6.24 -0.43
CA PRO A 187 -15.57 -7.30 0.52
C PRO A 187 -14.74 -7.25 1.82
N GLY A 188 -13.51 -6.72 1.76
CA GLY A 188 -12.65 -6.56 2.92
C GLY A 188 -13.19 -5.51 3.89
N LEU A 189 -13.65 -4.38 3.36
CA LEU A 189 -14.29 -3.33 4.13
C LEU A 189 -15.60 -3.79 4.77
N GLU A 190 -16.41 -4.58 4.05
CA GLU A 190 -17.62 -5.23 4.60
C GLU A 190 -17.28 -6.16 5.76
N THR A 191 -16.27 -7.02 5.59
CA THR A 191 -15.77 -7.91 6.65
C THR A 191 -15.38 -7.13 7.91
N ILE A 192 -14.70 -5.98 7.75
CA ILE A 192 -14.34 -5.12 8.88
C ILE A 192 -15.59 -4.55 9.55
N ARG A 193 -16.53 -3.98 8.81
CA ARG A 193 -17.77 -3.40 9.39
C ARG A 193 -18.56 -4.41 10.21
N GLU A 194 -18.67 -5.63 9.70
CA GLU A 194 -19.53 -6.65 10.31
C GLU A 194 -18.91 -7.31 11.55
N HIS A 195 -17.59 -7.32 11.65
CA HIS A 195 -16.91 -8.22 12.58
C HIS A 195 -15.85 -7.57 13.45
N ILE A 196 -15.41 -6.34 13.17
CA ILE A 196 -14.37 -5.72 13.98
C ILE A 196 -14.91 -5.38 15.37
N GLU A 197 -14.18 -5.83 16.38
CA GLU A 197 -14.43 -5.51 17.78
C GLU A 197 -13.30 -4.55 18.20
N THR A 198 -13.65 -3.42 18.80
CA THR A 198 -12.69 -2.35 19.11
C THR A 198 -12.77 -1.85 20.55
N ASP A 199 -11.68 -1.25 21.05
CA ASP A 199 -11.73 -0.39 22.25
C ASP A 199 -12.25 1.01 21.87
N ALA A 200 -12.47 1.90 22.85
CA ALA A 200 -12.98 3.25 22.57
C ALA A 200 -12.07 4.09 21.65
N ALA A 201 -10.75 3.82 21.61
CA ALA A 201 -9.85 4.51 20.68
C ALA A 201 -9.94 3.89 19.28
N GLY A 202 -10.10 2.57 19.21
CA GLY A 202 -10.33 1.82 17.99
C GLY A 202 -11.65 2.17 17.33
N GLU A 203 -12.72 2.38 18.08
CA GLU A 203 -14.01 2.82 17.53
C GLU A 203 -13.86 4.13 16.74
N ARG A 204 -13.15 5.12 17.31
CA ARG A 204 -12.87 6.39 16.61
C ARG A 204 -11.96 6.20 15.40
N PHE A 205 -10.90 5.41 15.55
CA PHE A 205 -9.93 5.18 14.47
C PHE A 205 -10.55 4.42 13.31
N VAL A 206 -11.20 3.29 13.59
CA VAL A 206 -11.83 2.41 12.62
C VAL A 206 -13.05 3.09 12.00
N GLY A 207 -13.86 3.80 12.78
CA GLY A 207 -14.98 4.60 12.24
C GLY A 207 -14.52 5.60 11.19
N ALA A 208 -13.54 6.45 11.55
CA ALA A 208 -12.96 7.41 10.61
C ALA A 208 -12.28 6.74 9.40
N PHE A 209 -11.64 5.58 9.60
CA PHE A 209 -11.08 4.80 8.51
C PHE A 209 -12.14 4.28 7.55
N VAL A 210 -13.24 3.71 8.06
CA VAL A 210 -14.33 3.18 7.24
C VAL A 210 -14.98 4.28 6.42
N GLU A 211 -15.28 5.43 7.02
CA GLU A 211 -15.83 6.60 6.32
C GLU A 211 -14.90 7.06 5.18
N TRP A 212 -13.59 7.14 5.45
CA TRP A 212 -12.61 7.52 4.43
C TRP A 212 -12.48 6.46 3.33
N ALA A 213 -12.45 5.18 3.69
CA ALA A 213 -12.36 4.08 2.74
C ALA A 213 -13.58 4.05 1.79
N GLU A 214 -14.79 4.30 2.32
CA GLU A 214 -16.00 4.46 1.51
C GLU A 214 -15.87 5.56 0.47
N ASP A 215 -15.40 6.74 0.89
CA ASP A 215 -15.18 7.87 -0.01
C ASP A 215 -14.17 7.54 -1.13
N VAL A 216 -13.03 6.94 -0.77
CA VAL A 216 -11.99 6.52 -1.72
C VAL A 216 -12.56 5.52 -2.73
N LEU A 217 -13.26 4.48 -2.27
CA LEU A 217 -13.83 3.46 -3.14
C LEU A 217 -14.95 4.02 -4.02
N ARG A 218 -15.77 4.93 -3.50
CA ARG A 218 -16.81 5.64 -4.27
C ARG A 218 -16.20 6.47 -5.38
N ARG A 219 -15.20 7.32 -5.10
CA ARG A 219 -14.48 8.09 -6.12
C ARG A 219 -13.83 7.20 -7.17
N GLY A 220 -13.26 6.06 -6.73
CA GLY A 220 -12.71 5.03 -7.62
C GLY A 220 -13.74 4.50 -8.62
N ARG A 221 -14.92 4.09 -8.15
CA ARG A 221 -16.01 3.61 -9.01
C ARG A 221 -16.50 4.69 -9.98
N GLU A 222 -16.76 5.90 -9.48
CA GLU A 222 -17.23 7.03 -10.30
C GLU A 222 -16.24 7.39 -11.42
N TRP A 223 -14.94 7.23 -11.18
CA TRP A 223 -13.94 7.43 -12.23
C TRP A 223 -13.98 6.28 -13.25
N LEU A 224 -14.03 5.03 -12.79
CA LEU A 224 -14.07 3.84 -13.66
C LEU A 224 -15.29 3.81 -14.59
N GLU A 225 -16.44 4.32 -14.13
CA GLU A 225 -17.68 4.43 -14.92
C GLU A 225 -17.58 5.51 -16.01
N ARG A 226 -16.92 6.64 -15.73
CA ARG A 226 -16.78 7.77 -16.67
C ARG A 226 -15.68 7.59 -17.70
N SER A 227 -14.74 6.67 -17.46
CA SER A 227 -13.56 6.46 -18.31
C SER A 227 -13.55 5.05 -18.90
N PRO A 228 -14.48 4.71 -19.82
CA PRO A 228 -14.56 3.37 -20.40
C PRO A 228 -13.23 2.96 -21.06
N ALA A 229 -12.99 1.65 -21.07
CA ALA A 229 -11.76 1.03 -21.57
C ALA A 229 -11.48 1.37 -23.04
#